data_AF-A0A511KI23-F1
#
_entry.id   AF-A0A511KI23-F1
#
_cell.length_a   1.000
_cell.length_b   1.000
_cell.length_c   1.000
_cell.angle_alpha   90.00
_cell.angle_beta   90.00
_cell.angle_gamma   90.00
#
_symmetry.space_group_name_H-M   'P 1'
#
loop_
_entity.id
_entity.type
_entity.pdbx_description
1 polymer ?
#
loop_
_entity_poly.entity_id
_entity_poly.type
_entity_poly.pdbx_seq_one_letter_code
_entity_poly.pdbx_strand_id
1 'polypeptide(L)'
;MATFAKASFDAAKYAQSRPSYPRALFDHVLAYLDQSSSYALTQRPRTLLDLGCGPGVSTFDWLDLDRFERIVGVDPSENMISAARGILREKQEKGEIKPGVEVRFEKGGSDKLAGIVVDGSVDLAVAGQAAHWFDAETTYRELARVLKPGGAFAFWASQAVSLPSLNPLITSYSSGTLGKYWQQPGRSIVEALLTSFPHPSSYSSEPSFDPSSFRRSFFLRPNGPPPPLSLPPLLDPPLPQAKGESATYSLLPASTSATAAPLSVSITRNVLLTRRWKLEELEGYLRTWSSAHAYNEAHRPSSSDSASNDLPIGTQLSNAGHGGSAGQLKRDCVEVFLEALRREGVEDLETRDGGLDVGWEMGIVFGRKREQFESYGECQ
;
A
#
# COMPACT_ATOMS: atom_id res chain seq x y z
N MET A 1 -15.53 10.56 -0.07
CA MET A 1 -14.62 10.26 1.06
C MET A 1 -14.06 8.86 0.86
N ALA A 2 -12.75 8.67 1.04
CA ALA A 2 -12.15 7.33 0.98
C ALA A 2 -12.82 6.41 2.02
N THR A 3 -13.10 5.15 1.67
CA THR A 3 -13.78 4.16 2.53
C THR A 3 -13.18 4.08 3.94
N PHE A 4 -11.85 4.25 4.04
CA PHE A 4 -11.07 4.19 5.29
C PHE A 4 -11.27 5.38 6.23
N ALA A 5 -11.83 6.50 5.74
CA ALA A 5 -12.16 7.67 6.54
C ALA A 5 -13.58 7.65 7.12
N LYS A 6 -14.40 6.64 6.75
CA LYS A 6 -15.74 6.49 7.31
C LYS A 6 -15.65 6.05 8.77
N ALA A 7 -16.48 6.64 9.63
CA ALA A 7 -16.56 6.26 11.05
C ALA A 7 -16.92 4.79 11.27
N SER A 8 -17.62 4.18 10.30
CA SER A 8 -18.01 2.76 10.30
C SER A 8 -16.91 1.80 9.83
N PHE A 9 -15.75 2.31 9.41
CA PHE A 9 -14.63 1.47 9.00
C PHE A 9 -13.93 0.86 10.22
N ASP A 10 -13.74 -0.46 10.21
CA ASP A 10 -13.14 -1.22 11.30
C ASP A 10 -11.61 -1.19 11.21
N ALA A 11 -11.01 -0.16 11.80
CA ALA A 11 -9.56 0.03 11.83
C ALA A 11 -8.84 -1.06 12.66
N ALA A 12 -9.49 -1.62 13.68
CA ALA A 12 -8.92 -2.68 14.52
C ALA A 12 -8.81 -3.99 13.73
N LYS A 13 -9.88 -4.39 13.04
CA LYS A 13 -9.85 -5.56 12.15
C LYS A 13 -8.88 -5.38 10.99
N TYR A 14 -8.75 -4.15 10.46
CA TYR A 14 -7.72 -3.83 9.48
C TYR A 14 -6.31 -4.09 10.03
N ALA A 15 -6.00 -3.59 11.23
CA ALA A 15 -4.69 -3.80 11.86
C ALA A 15 -4.39 -5.29 12.11
N GLN A 16 -5.40 -6.07 12.50
CA GLN A 16 -5.25 -7.51 12.77
C GLN A 16 -5.09 -8.36 11.50
N SER A 17 -5.77 -7.98 10.41
CA SER A 17 -5.89 -8.85 9.22
C SER A 17 -4.99 -8.45 8.06
N ARG A 18 -4.40 -7.25 8.09
CA ARG A 18 -3.46 -6.82 7.05
C ARG A 18 -2.06 -7.33 7.38
N PRO A 19 -1.34 -7.90 6.40
CA PRO A 19 -0.01 -8.42 6.64
C PRO A 19 0.98 -7.30 6.97
N SER A 20 1.82 -7.53 7.97
CA SER A 20 3.06 -6.77 8.17
C SER A 20 4.03 -6.97 7.01
N TYR A 21 4.97 -6.05 6.85
CA TYR A 21 5.95 -6.12 5.79
C TYR A 21 7.19 -6.94 6.20
N PRO A 22 7.84 -7.66 5.26
CA PRO A 22 9.01 -8.45 5.56
C PRO A 22 10.24 -7.55 5.79
N ARG A 23 11.17 -8.00 6.63
CA ARG A 23 12.46 -7.33 6.90
C ARG A 23 13.21 -6.91 5.63
N ALA A 24 13.19 -7.75 4.59
CA ALA A 24 13.84 -7.49 3.32
C ALA A 24 13.33 -6.23 2.60
N LEU A 25 12.06 -5.84 2.79
CA LEU A 25 11.54 -4.58 2.25
C LEU A 25 12.24 -3.39 2.92
N PHE A 26 12.33 -3.41 4.24
CA PHE A 26 12.94 -2.32 5.00
C PHE A 26 14.43 -2.22 4.76
N ASP A 27 15.14 -3.35 4.71
CA ASP A 27 16.56 -3.35 4.37
C ASP A 27 16.82 -2.75 2.97
N HIS A 28 15.95 -3.05 1.99
CA HIS A 28 16.04 -2.44 0.65
C HIS A 28 15.83 -0.93 0.67
N VAL A 29 14.85 -0.45 1.44
CA VAL A 29 14.60 0.99 1.61
C VAL A 29 15.76 1.69 2.35
N LEU A 30 16.29 1.07 3.40
CA LEU A 30 17.41 1.59 4.17
C LEU A 30 18.70 1.62 3.35
N ALA A 31 18.94 0.60 2.52
CA ALA A 31 20.07 0.57 1.60
C ALA A 31 20.01 1.74 0.60
N TYR A 32 18.81 2.14 0.16
CA TYR A 32 18.66 3.37 -0.64
C TYR A 32 18.97 4.61 0.20
N LEU A 33 18.40 4.75 1.40
CA LEU A 33 18.66 5.90 2.28
C LEU A 33 20.17 6.10 2.53
N ASP A 34 20.87 5.01 2.84
CA ASP A 34 22.29 4.98 3.22
C ASP A 34 23.26 5.26 2.05
N GLN A 35 22.77 5.37 0.81
CA GLN A 35 23.57 5.81 -0.35
C GLN A 35 23.89 7.31 -0.34
N SER A 36 23.22 8.13 0.49
CA SER A 36 23.53 9.56 0.54
C SER A 36 24.84 9.82 1.27
N SER A 37 25.65 10.68 0.68
CA SER A 37 26.85 11.28 1.29
C SER A 37 26.54 12.49 2.17
N SER A 38 25.27 12.89 2.33
CA SER A 38 24.91 14.11 3.03
C SER A 38 25.27 14.04 4.50
N TYR A 39 26.03 15.03 4.95
CA TYR A 39 26.34 15.21 6.38
C TYR A 39 25.08 15.41 7.24
N ALA A 40 24.00 15.95 6.67
CA ALA A 40 22.73 16.10 7.40
C ALA A 40 22.12 14.74 7.83
N LEU A 41 22.48 13.64 7.13
CA LEU A 41 22.01 12.28 7.42
C LEU A 41 22.98 11.42 8.24
N THR A 42 24.20 11.92 8.49
CA THR A 42 25.16 11.28 9.41
C THR A 42 24.83 11.60 10.87
N GLN A 43 24.09 12.68 11.11
CA GLN A 43 23.62 13.05 12.44
C GLN A 43 22.55 12.07 12.94
N ARG A 44 22.70 11.66 14.21
CA ARG A 44 21.70 10.91 14.99
C ARG A 44 21.11 11.86 16.04
N PRO A 45 19.82 11.74 16.42
CA PRO A 45 18.81 10.79 15.96
C PRO A 45 18.34 10.95 14.51
N ARG A 46 17.96 9.84 13.86
CA ARG A 46 17.20 9.88 12.59
C ARG A 46 15.70 9.91 12.84
N THR A 47 14.98 10.62 11.98
CA THR A 47 13.52 10.78 11.99
C THR A 47 12.89 10.15 10.75
N LEU A 48 11.87 9.31 10.99
CA LEU A 48 11.00 8.72 9.96
C LEU A 48 9.64 9.42 9.96
N LEU A 49 9.12 9.69 8.77
CA LEU A 49 7.73 10.11 8.54
C LEU A 49 6.99 9.02 7.76
N ASP A 50 5.92 8.46 8.32
CA ASP A 50 5.06 7.47 7.65
C ASP A 50 3.75 8.12 7.19
N LEU A 51 3.63 8.38 5.89
CA LEU A 51 2.49 9.04 5.25
C LEU A 51 1.39 8.04 4.92
N GLY A 52 0.16 8.31 5.37
CA GLY A 52 -0.95 7.37 5.24
C GLY A 52 -0.71 6.12 6.07
N CYS A 53 -0.26 6.31 7.31
CA CYS A 53 0.18 5.23 8.19
C CYS A 53 -0.94 4.25 8.61
N GLY A 54 -2.21 4.60 8.37
CA GLY A 54 -3.35 3.80 8.80
C GLY A 54 -3.31 3.57 10.33
N PRO A 55 -3.56 2.35 10.81
CA PRO A 55 -3.45 2.03 12.23
C PRO A 55 -1.98 1.75 12.66
N GLY A 56 -0.99 2.15 11.85
CA GLY A 56 0.43 2.02 12.16
C GLY A 56 1.09 0.73 11.67
N VAL A 57 0.52 0.02 10.68
CA VAL A 57 1.02 -1.30 10.23
C VAL A 57 2.51 -1.26 9.89
N SER A 58 2.94 -0.42 8.93
CA SER A 58 4.36 -0.24 8.63
C SER A 58 5.09 0.49 9.74
N THR A 59 4.44 1.46 10.40
CA THR A 59 5.06 2.29 11.43
C THR A 59 5.63 1.46 12.57
N PHE A 60 4.92 0.41 13.01
CA PHE A 60 5.39 -0.47 14.06
C PHE A 60 6.48 -1.43 13.56
N ASP A 61 6.42 -1.91 12.32
CA ASP A 61 7.48 -2.75 11.74
C ASP A 61 8.85 -1.99 11.69
N TRP A 62 8.83 -0.66 11.54
CA TRP A 62 10.04 0.17 11.55
C TRP A 62 10.73 0.23 12.92
N LEU A 63 10.01 -0.01 14.02
CA LEU A 63 10.57 0.04 15.38
C LEU A 63 11.58 -1.09 15.64
N ASP A 64 11.44 -2.21 14.92
CA ASP A 64 12.30 -3.38 15.09
C ASP A 64 13.70 -3.19 14.50
N LEU A 65 13.96 -2.10 13.79
CA LEU A 65 15.17 -1.93 12.98
C LEU A 65 16.30 -1.12 13.64
N ASP A 66 16.06 -0.48 14.80
CA ASP A 66 17.05 0.38 15.48
C ASP A 66 17.65 1.49 14.60
N ARG A 67 16.85 2.00 13.66
CA ARG A 67 17.29 3.02 12.70
C ARG A 67 16.82 4.42 13.04
N PHE A 68 15.68 4.54 13.71
CA PHE A 68 15.00 5.80 13.94
C PHE A 68 14.69 5.95 15.42
N GLU A 69 15.02 7.13 15.96
CA GLU A 69 14.68 7.50 17.33
C GLU A 69 13.41 8.35 17.36
N ARG A 70 12.96 8.85 16.21
CA ARG A 70 11.66 9.49 16.06
C ARG A 70 10.91 8.91 14.88
N ILE A 71 9.67 8.50 15.10
CA ILE A 71 8.74 8.06 14.05
C ILE A 71 7.42 8.83 14.19
N VAL A 72 7.05 9.54 13.12
CA VAL A 72 5.78 10.26 13.03
C VAL A 72 4.92 9.58 11.99
N GLY A 73 3.82 8.95 12.41
CA GLY A 73 2.78 8.46 11.51
C GLY A 73 1.71 9.53 11.27
N VAL A 74 1.34 9.77 10.02
CA VAL A 74 0.23 10.67 9.67
C VAL A 74 -0.81 9.96 8.82
N ASP A 75 -2.09 10.19 9.10
CA ASP A 75 -3.20 9.66 8.32
C ASP A 75 -4.39 10.63 8.37
N PRO A 76 -5.14 10.84 7.26
CA PRO A 76 -6.30 11.73 7.28
C PRO A 76 -7.50 11.18 8.09
N SER A 77 -7.53 9.87 8.37
CA SER A 77 -8.62 9.21 9.08
C SER A 77 -8.42 9.23 10.60
N GLU A 78 -9.32 9.89 11.32
CA GLU A 78 -9.32 9.90 12.79
C GLU A 78 -9.48 8.49 13.37
N ASN A 79 -10.27 7.63 12.72
CA ASN A 79 -10.44 6.24 13.15
C ASN A 79 -9.13 5.45 13.09
N MET A 80 -8.35 5.64 12.01
CA MET A 80 -7.05 5.00 11.85
C MET A 80 -6.05 5.51 12.90
N ILE A 81 -5.98 6.82 13.08
CA ILE A 81 -5.10 7.44 14.09
C ILE A 81 -5.47 7.04 15.51
N SER A 82 -6.76 6.98 15.83
CA SER A 82 -7.23 6.52 17.14
C SER A 82 -6.84 5.06 17.41
N ALA A 83 -6.98 4.17 16.41
CA ALA A 83 -6.52 2.79 16.50
C ALA A 83 -4.99 2.69 16.67
N ALA A 84 -4.22 3.46 15.88
CA ALA A 84 -2.76 3.52 16.00
C ALA A 84 -2.30 3.97 17.39
N ARG A 85 -2.93 5.01 17.94
CA ARG A 85 -2.67 5.49 19.32
C ARG A 85 -3.06 4.46 20.38
N GLY A 86 -4.11 3.67 20.15
CA GLY A 86 -4.48 2.54 21.01
C GLY A 86 -3.39 1.48 21.04
N ILE A 87 -2.98 1.00 19.86
CA ILE A 87 -1.92 -0.01 19.71
C ILE A 87 -0.60 0.50 20.29
N LEU A 88 -0.24 1.76 20.07
CA LEU A 88 0.95 2.37 20.67
C LEU A 88 0.93 2.32 22.19
N ARG A 89 -0.20 2.65 22.83
CA ARG A 89 -0.35 2.56 24.28
C ARG A 89 -0.16 1.13 24.78
N GLU A 90 -0.79 0.15 24.13
CA GLU A 90 -0.61 -1.27 24.49
C GLU A 90 0.86 -1.70 24.37
N LYS A 91 1.56 -1.29 23.31
CA LYS A 91 2.99 -1.56 23.12
C LYS A 91 3.86 -0.91 24.19
N GLN A 92 3.54 0.32 24.58
CA GLN A 92 4.23 1.02 25.67
C GLN A 92 4.03 0.32 27.02
N GLU A 93 2.80 -0.09 27.33
CA GLU A 93 2.47 -0.84 28.56
C GLU A 93 3.18 -2.20 28.63
N LYS A 94 3.37 -2.86 27.47
CA LYS A 94 4.12 -4.12 27.35
C LYS A 94 5.64 -3.94 27.31
N GLY A 95 6.14 -2.69 27.30
CA GLY A 95 7.58 -2.41 27.18
C GLY A 95 8.18 -2.75 25.80
N GLU A 96 7.35 -2.80 24.76
CA GLU A 96 7.77 -3.10 23.37
C GLU A 96 8.34 -1.87 22.65
N ILE A 97 8.27 -0.68 23.27
CA ILE A 97 8.91 0.53 22.74
C ILE A 97 10.26 0.73 23.43
N LYS A 98 11.33 0.76 22.62
CA LYS A 98 12.70 0.93 23.11
C LYS A 98 12.87 2.29 23.80
N PRO A 99 13.61 2.37 24.92
CA PRO A 99 13.90 3.65 25.58
C PRO A 99 14.54 4.66 24.62
N GLY A 100 14.09 5.92 24.68
CA GLY A 100 14.60 7.00 23.83
C GLY A 100 13.96 7.07 22.43
N VAL A 101 13.12 6.09 22.04
CA VAL A 101 12.36 6.14 20.78
C VAL A 101 11.04 6.87 21.00
N GLU A 102 10.87 7.99 20.30
CA GLU A 102 9.64 8.77 20.24
C GLU A 102 8.77 8.30 19.06
N VAL A 103 7.56 7.81 19.35
CA VAL A 103 6.57 7.45 18.34
C VAL A 103 5.32 8.26 18.57
N ARG A 104 4.81 8.91 17.52
CA ARG A 104 3.52 9.62 17.59
C ARG A 104 2.72 9.46 16.31
N PHE A 105 1.41 9.55 16.46
CA PHE A 105 0.45 9.48 15.37
C PHE A 105 -0.39 10.74 15.35
N GLU A 106 -0.47 11.38 14.19
CA GLU A 106 -1.16 12.66 14.01
C GLU A 106 -2.15 12.61 12.85
N LYS A 107 -3.29 13.27 13.02
CA LYS A 107 -4.24 13.44 11.93
C LYS A 107 -3.71 14.47 10.94
N GLY A 108 -3.49 14.04 9.71
CA GLY A 108 -2.95 14.88 8.65
C GLY A 108 -2.88 14.15 7.32
N GLY A 109 -2.95 14.90 6.22
CA GLY A 109 -2.73 14.37 4.88
C GLY A 109 -1.27 14.52 4.45
N SER A 110 -0.89 13.85 3.36
CA SER A 110 0.43 14.00 2.76
C SER A 110 0.65 15.39 2.13
N ASP A 111 -0.44 16.11 1.87
CA ASP A 111 -0.54 17.41 1.20
C ASP A 111 -0.42 18.61 2.16
N LYS A 112 -0.53 18.39 3.48
CA LYS A 112 -0.44 19.43 4.51
C LYS A 112 0.13 18.88 5.82
N LEU A 113 1.44 19.01 5.98
CA LEU A 113 2.21 18.62 7.17
C LEU A 113 2.62 19.83 8.03
N ALA A 114 2.33 21.06 7.61
CA ALA A 114 2.62 22.25 8.39
C ALA A 114 1.91 22.20 9.77
N GLY A 115 2.66 22.46 10.85
CA GLY A 115 2.19 22.30 12.23
C GLY A 115 2.27 20.88 12.78
N ILE A 116 2.53 19.88 11.93
CA ILE A 116 2.73 18.47 12.33
C ILE A 116 4.22 18.10 12.25
N VAL A 117 4.90 18.53 11.18
CA VAL A 117 6.28 18.18 10.88
C VAL A 117 7.10 19.44 10.58
N VAL A 118 8.24 19.56 11.25
CA VAL A 118 9.18 20.69 11.13
C VAL A 118 9.92 20.62 9.79
N ASP A 119 10.19 21.77 9.18
CA ASP A 119 10.99 21.90 7.97
C ASP A 119 12.38 21.27 8.15
N GLY A 120 12.86 20.56 7.13
CA GLY A 120 14.21 19.99 7.14
C GLY A 120 14.51 19.04 8.30
N SER A 121 13.51 18.35 8.87
CA SER A 121 13.66 17.51 10.06
C SER A 121 13.61 16.01 9.78
N VAL A 122 13.16 15.59 8.59
CA VAL A 122 12.91 14.19 8.25
C VAL A 122 14.06 13.60 7.43
N ASP A 123 14.58 12.45 7.85
CA ASP A 123 15.62 11.72 7.14
C ASP A 123 15.02 10.81 6.04
N LEU A 124 13.91 10.16 6.37
CA LEU A 124 13.18 9.27 5.46
C LEU A 124 11.68 9.51 5.58
N ALA A 125 11.00 9.72 4.46
CA ALA A 125 9.55 9.67 4.36
C ALA A 125 9.10 8.41 3.64
N VAL A 126 8.10 7.71 4.15
CA VAL A 126 7.59 6.46 3.58
C VAL A 126 6.09 6.52 3.38
N ALA A 127 5.58 5.67 2.50
CA ALA A 127 4.15 5.42 2.36
C ALA A 127 3.94 3.96 1.93
N GLY A 128 3.46 3.13 2.85
CA GLY A 128 3.13 1.74 2.58
C GLY A 128 1.67 1.59 2.19
N GLN A 129 1.37 1.27 0.92
CA GLN A 129 0.01 1.10 0.40
C GLN A 129 -0.88 2.35 0.52
N ALA A 130 -0.30 3.54 0.52
CA ALA A 130 -1.06 4.79 0.63
C ALA A 130 -0.86 5.76 -0.55
N ALA A 131 0.32 5.76 -1.18
CA ALA A 131 0.69 6.79 -2.16
C ALA A 131 -0.26 6.91 -3.37
N HIS A 132 -0.96 5.84 -3.75
CA HIS A 132 -1.94 5.86 -4.83
C HIS A 132 -3.20 6.72 -4.52
N TRP A 133 -3.38 7.17 -3.28
CA TRP A 133 -4.42 8.13 -2.88
C TRP A 133 -3.95 9.58 -2.85
N PHE A 134 -2.65 9.83 -2.96
CA PHE A 134 -2.09 11.15 -2.72
C PHE A 134 -2.27 12.06 -3.94
N ASP A 135 -2.47 13.35 -3.66
CA ASP A 135 -2.18 14.39 -4.65
C ASP A 135 -0.65 14.53 -4.74
N ALA A 136 -0.08 14.09 -5.86
CA ALA A 136 1.36 13.97 -6.00
C ALA A 136 2.07 15.32 -5.93
N GLU A 137 1.51 16.38 -6.54
CA GLU A 137 2.11 17.71 -6.56
C GLU A 137 2.27 18.28 -5.15
N THR A 138 1.17 18.35 -4.41
CA THR A 138 1.17 18.90 -3.04
C THR A 138 1.97 18.03 -2.08
N THR A 139 1.95 16.70 -2.27
CA THR A 139 2.78 15.77 -1.50
C THR A 139 4.26 16.01 -1.74
N TYR A 140 4.70 16.17 -2.98
CA TYR A 140 6.11 16.45 -3.28
C TYR A 140 6.56 17.82 -2.76
N ARG A 141 5.68 18.82 -2.78
CA ARG A 141 5.96 20.12 -2.16
C ARG A 141 6.19 19.99 -0.64
N GLU A 142 5.33 19.26 0.05
CA GLU A 142 5.50 19.04 1.49
C GLU A 142 6.72 18.17 1.80
N LEU A 143 6.99 17.12 1.02
CA LEU A 143 8.22 16.33 1.13
C LEU A 143 9.47 17.20 0.93
N ALA A 144 9.47 18.09 -0.07
CA ALA A 144 10.57 19.03 -0.30
C ALA A 144 10.78 19.96 0.91
N ARG A 145 9.72 20.37 1.60
CA ARG A 145 9.82 21.18 2.82
C ARG A 145 10.39 20.39 4.00
N VAL A 146 9.83 19.20 4.30
CA VAL A 146 10.13 18.48 5.55
C VAL A 146 11.39 17.62 5.51
N LEU A 147 11.80 17.13 4.33
CA LEU A 147 13.02 16.32 4.22
C LEU A 147 14.26 17.17 4.47
N LYS A 148 15.25 16.62 5.17
CA LYS A 148 16.61 17.15 5.23
C LYS A 148 17.24 17.18 3.83
N PRO A 149 18.22 18.05 3.55
CA PRO A 149 19.09 17.88 2.38
C PRO A 149 19.66 16.45 2.35
N GLY A 150 19.60 15.80 1.19
CA GLY A 150 19.97 14.38 1.07
C GLY A 150 18.95 13.38 1.64
N GLY A 151 17.92 13.82 2.36
CA GLY A 151 16.82 12.97 2.83
C GLY A 151 16.05 12.32 1.67
N ALA A 152 15.43 11.17 1.94
CA ALA A 152 14.80 10.35 0.91
C ALA A 152 13.30 10.17 1.14
N PHE A 153 12.57 9.83 0.08
CA PHE A 153 11.26 9.20 0.18
C PHE A 153 11.27 7.79 -0.45
N ALA A 154 10.44 6.91 0.08
CA ALA A 154 10.20 5.57 -0.46
C ALA A 154 8.73 5.20 -0.35
N PHE A 155 8.04 5.08 -1.49
CA PHE A 155 6.63 4.71 -1.56
C PHE A 155 6.49 3.33 -2.17
N TRP A 156 5.80 2.42 -1.50
CA TRP A 156 5.54 1.10 -2.05
C TRP A 156 4.05 0.78 -2.09
N ALA A 157 3.68 -0.01 -3.08
CA ALA A 157 2.36 -0.57 -3.19
C ALA A 157 2.44 -1.97 -3.79
N SER A 158 1.36 -2.72 -3.64
CA SER A 158 1.25 -4.07 -4.17
C SER A 158 -0.06 -4.27 -4.88
N GLN A 159 -0.03 -5.13 -5.89
CA GLN A 159 -1.22 -5.57 -6.59
C GLN A 159 -2.18 -6.36 -5.68
N ALA A 160 -3.30 -6.80 -6.25
CA ALA A 160 -4.16 -7.80 -5.62
C ALA A 160 -3.35 -9.03 -5.18
N VAL A 161 -3.81 -9.68 -4.11
CA VAL A 161 -3.21 -10.93 -3.64
C VAL A 161 -3.25 -11.99 -4.74
N SER A 162 -2.14 -12.69 -4.93
CA SER A 162 -2.07 -13.88 -5.75
C SER A 162 -2.34 -15.10 -4.88
N LEU A 163 -3.20 -15.99 -5.36
CA LEU A 163 -3.44 -17.34 -4.85
C LEU A 163 -3.02 -18.29 -5.98
N PRO A 164 -1.75 -18.73 -6.11
CA PRO A 164 -1.27 -19.34 -7.35
C PRO A 164 -2.13 -20.50 -7.90
N SER A 165 -2.65 -21.36 -7.03
CA SER A 165 -3.55 -22.46 -7.39
C SER A 165 -4.99 -22.03 -7.72
N LEU A 166 -5.41 -20.83 -7.29
CA LEU A 166 -6.78 -20.31 -7.37
C LEU A 166 -6.83 -18.89 -7.99
N ASN A 167 -5.79 -18.53 -8.75
CA ASN A 167 -5.61 -17.19 -9.32
C ASN A 167 -6.82 -16.75 -10.18
N PRO A 168 -7.41 -17.61 -11.03
CA PRO A 168 -8.61 -17.25 -11.79
C PRO A 168 -9.80 -16.81 -10.92
N LEU A 169 -9.99 -17.45 -9.75
CA LEU A 169 -11.07 -17.09 -8.84
C LEU A 169 -10.85 -15.73 -8.20
N ILE A 170 -9.66 -15.47 -7.65
CA ILE A 170 -9.38 -14.16 -7.02
C ILE A 170 -9.38 -13.03 -8.06
N THR A 171 -8.96 -13.28 -9.30
CA THR A 171 -9.09 -12.32 -10.40
C THR A 171 -10.55 -12.05 -10.74
N SER A 172 -11.39 -13.09 -10.87
CA SER A 172 -12.83 -12.93 -11.13
C SER A 172 -13.52 -12.15 -10.01
N TYR A 173 -13.18 -12.43 -8.76
CA TYR A 173 -13.71 -11.71 -7.61
C TYR A 173 -13.25 -10.25 -7.57
N SER A 174 -11.95 -10.00 -7.66
CA SER A 174 -11.37 -8.65 -7.55
C SER A 174 -11.75 -7.75 -8.72
N SER A 175 -11.58 -8.22 -9.96
CA SER A 175 -11.80 -7.40 -11.16
C SER A 175 -13.21 -7.51 -11.73
N GLY A 176 -13.88 -8.64 -11.52
CA GLY A 176 -15.28 -8.86 -11.93
C GLY A 176 -16.26 -8.34 -10.86
N THR A 177 -16.49 -9.13 -9.82
CA THR A 177 -17.51 -8.84 -8.78
C THR A 177 -17.29 -7.47 -8.11
N LEU A 178 -16.05 -7.19 -7.72
CA LEU A 178 -15.68 -5.96 -7.03
C LEU A 178 -15.24 -4.83 -7.98
N GLY A 179 -15.12 -5.08 -9.28
CA GLY A 179 -14.51 -4.19 -10.26
C GLY A 179 -14.99 -2.73 -10.17
N LYS A 180 -16.32 -2.53 -10.19
CA LYS A 180 -16.95 -1.20 -10.14
C LYS A 180 -16.90 -0.50 -8.78
N TYR A 181 -16.50 -1.22 -7.72
CA TYR A 181 -16.43 -0.71 -6.35
C TYR A 181 -15.03 -0.25 -5.96
N TRP A 182 -14.03 -0.54 -6.78
CA TRP A 182 -12.71 0.03 -6.61
C TRP A 182 -12.70 1.50 -7.00
N GLN A 183 -12.37 2.36 -6.04
CA GLN A 183 -12.27 3.80 -6.30
C GLN A 183 -11.08 4.09 -7.24
N GLN A 184 -11.37 4.83 -8.31
CA GLN A 184 -10.40 5.30 -9.29
C GLN A 184 -10.04 6.78 -9.05
N PRO A 185 -8.84 7.25 -9.47
CA PRO A 185 -7.77 6.50 -10.15
C PRO A 185 -6.88 5.69 -9.21
N GLY A 186 -7.12 5.73 -7.89
CA GLY A 186 -6.24 5.07 -6.91
C GLY A 186 -6.04 3.58 -7.19
N ARG A 187 -7.10 2.87 -7.60
CA ARG A 187 -6.99 1.44 -7.93
C ARG A 187 -6.08 1.17 -9.13
N SER A 188 -6.23 1.91 -10.24
CA SER A 188 -5.38 1.70 -11.41
C SER A 188 -3.91 2.01 -11.12
N ILE A 189 -3.64 3.02 -10.28
CA ILE A 189 -2.27 3.37 -9.87
C ILE A 189 -1.62 2.26 -9.03
N VAL A 190 -2.35 1.65 -8.07
CA VAL A 190 -1.81 0.54 -7.26
C VAL A 190 -1.66 -0.77 -8.05
N GLU A 191 -2.59 -1.08 -8.95
CA GLU A 191 -2.45 -2.24 -9.86
C GLU A 191 -1.26 -2.07 -10.80
N ALA A 192 -0.99 -0.84 -11.21
CA ALA A 192 0.19 -0.48 -11.97
C ALA A 192 1.46 -0.39 -11.09
N LEU A 193 1.47 -0.87 -9.84
CA LEU A 193 2.64 -0.85 -8.96
C LEU A 193 3.30 0.54 -8.85
N LEU A 194 2.46 1.57 -8.77
CA LEU A 194 2.81 2.99 -8.74
C LEU A 194 3.49 3.52 -10.01
N THR A 195 3.55 2.78 -11.13
CA THR A 195 4.18 3.26 -12.38
C THR A 195 3.47 4.50 -12.93
N SER A 196 2.15 4.57 -12.74
CA SER A 196 1.33 5.74 -13.07
C SER A 196 1.36 6.84 -12.02
N PHE A 197 2.02 6.65 -10.87
CA PHE A 197 2.18 7.72 -9.89
C PHE A 197 3.13 8.80 -10.46
N PRO A 198 2.71 10.07 -10.53
CA PRO A 198 3.47 11.13 -11.20
C PRO A 198 4.88 11.31 -10.65
N HIS A 199 5.79 11.69 -11.54
CA HIS A 199 7.18 11.96 -11.20
C HIS A 199 7.31 13.39 -10.64
N PRO A 200 8.19 13.68 -9.66
CA PRO A 200 8.33 15.04 -9.12
C PRO A 200 8.69 16.09 -10.17
N SER A 201 9.47 15.70 -11.19
CA SER A 201 9.83 16.60 -12.29
C SER A 201 8.64 17.02 -13.17
N SER A 202 7.46 16.44 -12.98
CA SER A 202 6.23 16.86 -13.67
C SER A 202 5.69 18.21 -13.17
N TYR A 203 6.16 18.71 -12.02
CA TYR A 203 5.52 19.82 -11.31
C TYR A 203 6.39 21.08 -11.11
N SER A 204 7.71 21.02 -11.36
CA SER A 204 8.58 22.18 -11.18
C SER A 204 9.73 22.19 -12.18
N SER A 205 10.05 23.40 -12.69
CA SER A 205 11.25 23.66 -13.49
C SER A 205 12.53 23.69 -12.65
N GLU A 206 12.42 24.02 -11.36
CA GLU A 206 13.50 23.90 -10.37
C GLU A 206 13.22 22.72 -9.44
N PRO A 207 13.85 21.56 -9.66
CA PRO A 207 13.48 20.38 -8.91
C PRO A 207 14.15 20.40 -7.54
N SER A 208 13.34 20.41 -6.47
CA SER A 208 13.82 20.22 -5.09
C SER A 208 14.40 18.83 -4.85
N PHE A 209 14.13 17.90 -5.76
CA PHE A 209 14.63 16.53 -5.76
C PHE A 209 15.72 16.35 -6.82
N ASP A 210 16.67 15.46 -6.56
CA ASP A 210 17.70 15.09 -7.52
C ASP A 210 17.10 14.14 -8.57
N PRO A 211 17.00 14.55 -9.86
CA PRO A 211 16.45 13.71 -10.91
C PRO A 211 17.20 12.38 -11.10
N SER A 212 18.51 12.36 -10.84
CA SER A 212 19.33 11.14 -10.99
C SER A 212 19.12 10.13 -9.86
N SER A 213 18.52 10.59 -8.75
CA SER A 213 18.24 9.75 -7.59
C SER A 213 17.00 8.89 -7.76
N PHE A 214 16.12 9.20 -8.73
CA PHE A 214 14.85 8.50 -8.86
C PHE A 214 15.05 7.05 -9.29
N ARG A 215 14.48 6.13 -8.51
CA ARG A 215 14.54 4.70 -8.79
C ARG A 215 13.17 4.06 -8.65
N ARG A 216 12.95 3.00 -9.41
CA ARG A 216 11.87 2.05 -9.20
C ARG A 216 12.43 0.66 -8.95
N SER A 217 11.84 -0.06 -8.01
CA SER A 217 12.16 -1.46 -7.76
C SER A 217 10.90 -2.29 -7.85
N PHE A 218 10.96 -3.41 -8.56
CA PHE A 218 9.88 -4.37 -8.69
C PHE A 218 10.29 -5.71 -8.11
N PHE A 219 9.43 -6.26 -7.27
CA PHE A 219 9.57 -7.59 -6.67
C PHE A 219 8.41 -8.44 -7.17
N LEU A 220 8.67 -9.18 -8.23
CA LEU A 220 7.67 -9.89 -9.02
C LEU A 220 7.83 -11.39 -8.86
N ARG A 221 6.76 -12.13 -9.15
CA ARG A 221 6.82 -13.58 -9.11
C ARG A 221 7.72 -14.14 -10.23
N PRO A 222 8.40 -15.28 -9.99
CA PRO A 222 9.13 -15.99 -11.04
C PRO A 222 8.20 -16.36 -12.20
N ASN A 223 8.69 -16.25 -13.43
CA ASN A 223 7.93 -16.49 -14.67
C ASN A 223 6.60 -15.70 -14.74
N GLY A 224 6.49 -14.60 -13.98
CA GLY A 224 5.35 -13.70 -14.00
C GLY A 224 5.41 -12.70 -15.17
N PRO A 225 4.35 -11.90 -15.35
CA PRO A 225 4.38 -10.83 -16.32
C PRO A 225 5.55 -9.85 -16.05
N PRO A 226 5.99 -9.10 -17.06
CA PRO A 226 6.89 -7.96 -16.83
C PRO A 226 6.18 -6.91 -15.95
N PRO A 227 6.93 -5.99 -15.31
CA PRO A 227 6.31 -4.87 -14.61
C PRO A 227 5.45 -4.05 -15.59
N PRO A 228 4.43 -3.32 -15.08
CA PRO A 228 3.55 -2.46 -15.88
C PRO A 228 4.25 -1.15 -16.29
N LEU A 229 5.39 -1.31 -16.97
CA LEU A 229 6.23 -0.26 -17.56
C LEU A 229 6.49 -0.62 -19.03
N SER A 230 6.45 0.39 -19.88
CA SER A 230 6.96 0.27 -21.24
C SER A 230 8.49 0.24 -21.18
N LEU A 231 9.08 -0.90 -21.49
CA LEU A 231 10.52 -1.08 -21.60
C LEU A 231 10.96 -1.00 -23.07
N PRO A 232 12.21 -0.56 -23.35
CA PRO A 232 12.76 -0.58 -24.69
C PRO A 232 12.72 -1.99 -25.31
N PRO A 233 12.54 -2.11 -26.63
CA PRO A 233 12.48 -3.42 -27.30
C PRO A 233 13.82 -4.17 -27.27
N LEU A 234 14.95 -3.46 -27.14
CA LEU A 234 16.28 -4.04 -26.96
C LEU A 234 16.69 -3.88 -25.49
N LEU A 235 16.73 -4.99 -24.77
CA LEU A 235 17.11 -5.05 -23.35
C LEU A 235 18.44 -5.78 -23.20
N ASP A 236 19.40 -5.13 -22.58
CA ASP A 236 20.65 -5.73 -22.13
C ASP A 236 20.88 -5.28 -20.67
N PRO A 237 20.86 -6.21 -19.69
CA PRO A 237 20.57 -7.64 -19.84
C PRO A 237 19.10 -7.94 -20.17
N PRO A 238 18.75 -9.12 -20.70
CA PRO A 238 17.34 -9.51 -20.90
C PRO A 238 16.57 -9.51 -19.57
N LEU A 239 15.24 -9.45 -19.65
CA LEU A 239 14.39 -9.47 -18.45
C LEU A 239 14.63 -10.74 -17.62
N PRO A 240 14.87 -10.60 -16.30
CA PRO A 240 14.99 -11.75 -15.42
C PRO A 240 13.66 -12.51 -15.40
N GLN A 241 13.72 -13.84 -15.34
CA GLN A 241 12.56 -14.72 -15.34
C GLN A 241 12.56 -15.67 -14.14
N ALA A 242 13.72 -16.27 -13.83
CA ALA A 242 13.81 -17.30 -12.82
C ALA A 242 13.87 -16.75 -11.40
N LYS A 243 13.52 -17.59 -10.42
CA LYS A 243 13.50 -17.20 -9.02
C LYS A 243 14.87 -16.71 -8.55
N GLY A 244 14.91 -15.52 -7.97
CA GLY A 244 16.13 -14.89 -7.46
C GLY A 244 16.94 -14.12 -8.51
N GLU A 245 16.59 -14.19 -9.80
CA GLU A 245 17.22 -13.34 -10.81
C GLU A 245 16.83 -11.88 -10.62
N SER A 246 17.77 -10.98 -10.90
CA SER A 246 17.57 -9.54 -10.83
C SER A 246 18.34 -8.84 -11.95
N ALA A 247 17.79 -7.73 -12.44
CA ALA A 247 18.43 -6.87 -13.42
C ALA A 247 18.04 -5.41 -13.19
N THR A 248 18.93 -4.49 -13.54
CA THR A 248 18.70 -3.05 -13.47
C THR A 248 18.82 -2.42 -14.85
N TYR A 249 17.86 -1.57 -15.18
CA TYR A 249 17.72 -0.86 -16.44
C TYR A 249 17.81 0.65 -16.21
N SER A 250 18.31 1.35 -17.21
CA SER A 250 18.32 2.81 -17.25
C SER A 250 17.37 3.27 -18.35
N LEU A 251 16.22 3.82 -17.98
CA LEU A 251 15.18 4.24 -18.91
C LEU A 251 15.28 5.72 -19.20
N LEU A 252 15.45 6.09 -20.48
CA LEU A 252 15.38 7.48 -20.89
C LEU A 252 13.92 7.96 -20.88
N PRO A 253 13.65 9.19 -20.41
CA PRO A 253 12.33 9.80 -20.51
C PRO A 253 11.86 9.84 -21.97
N ALA A 254 10.56 9.62 -22.19
CA ALA A 254 9.96 9.67 -23.54
C ALA A 254 9.95 11.07 -24.19
N SER A 255 10.26 12.13 -23.43
CA SER A 255 10.25 13.53 -23.87
C SER A 255 11.67 14.10 -23.89
N THR A 256 12.07 14.65 -25.04
CA THR A 256 13.38 15.21 -25.38
C THR A 256 13.70 16.56 -24.73
N SER A 257 13.10 16.87 -23.57
CA SER A 257 13.56 17.98 -22.75
C SER A 257 14.93 17.62 -22.19
N ALA A 258 15.96 18.41 -22.55
CA ALA A 258 17.39 18.12 -22.34
C ALA A 258 17.84 18.03 -20.86
N THR A 259 16.91 18.10 -19.89
CA THR A 259 17.17 18.13 -18.46
C THR A 259 16.69 16.90 -17.68
N ALA A 260 16.06 15.93 -18.36
CA ALA A 260 15.46 14.79 -17.67
C ALA A 260 16.47 13.63 -17.52
N ALA A 261 16.88 13.35 -16.28
CA ALA A 261 17.77 12.24 -15.95
C ALA A 261 17.11 10.87 -16.23
N PRO A 262 17.89 9.83 -16.56
CA PRO A 262 17.35 8.50 -16.76
C PRO A 262 16.76 7.93 -15.46
N LEU A 263 15.62 7.25 -15.58
CA LEU A 263 15.00 6.52 -14.48
C LEU A 263 15.67 5.16 -14.32
N SER A 264 16.22 4.90 -13.14
CA SER A 264 16.79 3.59 -12.80
C SER A 264 15.66 2.63 -12.38
N VAL A 265 15.53 1.49 -13.06
CA VAL A 265 14.50 0.48 -12.80
C VAL A 265 15.15 -0.86 -12.49
N SER A 266 14.93 -1.38 -11.29
CA SER A 266 15.39 -2.72 -10.90
C SER A 266 14.23 -3.69 -10.86
N ILE A 267 14.40 -4.87 -11.45
CA ILE A 267 13.39 -5.94 -11.48
C ILE A 267 14.01 -7.16 -10.83
N THR A 268 13.36 -7.68 -9.79
CA THR A 268 13.79 -8.88 -9.06
C THR A 268 12.67 -9.91 -9.08
N ARG A 269 12.97 -11.14 -9.49
CA ARG A 269 12.04 -12.27 -9.54
C ARG A 269 11.99 -13.01 -8.21
N ASN A 270 11.61 -12.27 -7.18
CA ASN A 270 11.37 -12.79 -5.85
C ASN A 270 10.31 -11.93 -5.17
N VAL A 271 9.16 -12.51 -4.85
CA VAL A 271 8.09 -11.80 -4.11
C VAL A 271 8.54 -11.63 -2.67
N LEU A 272 8.64 -10.39 -2.20
CA LEU A 272 9.05 -10.11 -0.82
C LEU A 272 7.99 -10.54 0.19
N LEU A 273 6.73 -10.17 -0.08
CA LEU A 273 5.63 -10.44 0.82
C LEU A 273 4.91 -11.71 0.40
N THR A 274 5.20 -12.79 1.12
CA THR A 274 4.47 -14.06 1.04
C THR A 274 3.98 -14.47 2.42
N ARG A 275 2.87 -15.19 2.46
CA ARG A 275 2.35 -15.82 3.68
C ARG A 275 1.80 -17.19 3.32
N ARG A 276 1.72 -18.05 4.32
CA ARG A 276 0.87 -19.23 4.27
C ARG A 276 -0.31 -18.95 5.19
N TRP A 277 -1.51 -18.90 4.61
CA TRP A 277 -2.71 -18.49 5.32
C TRP A 277 -3.76 -19.59 5.34
N LYS A 278 -4.43 -19.73 6.48
CA LYS A 278 -5.72 -20.40 6.53
C LYS A 278 -6.80 -19.56 5.86
N LEU A 279 -7.92 -20.19 5.53
CA LEU A 279 -9.08 -19.58 4.91
C LEU A 279 -9.65 -18.46 5.80
N GLU A 280 -9.57 -18.60 7.13
CA GLU A 280 -9.97 -17.58 8.10
C GLU A 280 -9.10 -16.31 8.00
N GLU A 281 -7.78 -16.46 7.84
CA GLU A 281 -6.86 -15.32 7.68
C GLU A 281 -7.10 -14.61 6.34
N LEU A 282 -7.32 -15.40 5.27
CA LEU A 282 -7.70 -14.86 3.97
C LEU A 282 -9.04 -14.12 4.04
N GLU A 283 -10.04 -14.67 4.72
CA GLU A 283 -11.32 -14.02 4.96
C GLU A 283 -11.13 -12.68 5.68
N GLY A 284 -10.37 -12.67 6.79
CA GLY A 284 -10.04 -11.45 7.53
C GLY A 284 -9.47 -10.38 6.60
N TYR A 285 -8.48 -10.75 5.79
CA TYR A 285 -7.85 -9.86 4.82
C TYR A 285 -8.84 -9.33 3.77
N LEU A 286 -9.65 -10.18 3.16
CA LEU A 286 -10.63 -9.78 2.13
C LEU A 286 -11.69 -8.83 2.70
N ARG A 287 -12.13 -9.04 3.95
CA ARG A 287 -13.10 -8.18 4.63
C ARG A 287 -12.60 -6.77 4.90
N THR A 288 -11.30 -6.52 4.79
CA THR A 288 -10.70 -5.18 4.94
C THR A 288 -10.55 -4.41 3.62
N TRP A 289 -10.98 -5.00 2.49
CA TRP A 289 -10.91 -4.37 1.18
C TRP A 289 -11.96 -3.27 1.05
N SER A 290 -11.52 -2.09 0.62
CA SER A 290 -12.42 -0.93 0.44
C SER A 290 -13.57 -1.22 -0.52
N SER A 291 -13.31 -1.98 -1.58
CA SER A 291 -14.31 -2.41 -2.56
C SER A 291 -15.30 -3.44 -2.02
N ALA A 292 -14.86 -4.38 -1.17
CA ALA A 292 -15.74 -5.34 -0.52
C ALA A 292 -16.72 -4.62 0.43
N HIS A 293 -16.23 -3.65 1.21
CA HIS A 293 -17.09 -2.79 2.03
C HIS A 293 -18.09 -2.01 1.18
N ALA A 294 -17.64 -1.38 0.08
CA ALA A 294 -18.50 -0.61 -0.80
C ALA A 294 -19.54 -1.49 -1.53
N TYR A 295 -19.16 -2.70 -1.95
CA TYR A 295 -20.08 -3.69 -2.52
C TYR A 295 -21.17 -4.02 -1.50
N ASN A 296 -20.77 -4.45 -0.30
CA ASN A 296 -21.69 -4.91 0.73
C ASN A 296 -22.61 -3.77 1.20
N GLU A 297 -22.11 -2.54 1.33
CA GLU A 297 -22.93 -1.36 1.65
C GLU A 297 -23.99 -1.11 0.57
N ALA A 298 -23.63 -1.20 -0.72
CA ALA A 298 -24.58 -1.05 -1.83
C ALA A 298 -25.56 -2.24 -1.98
N HIS A 299 -25.27 -3.36 -1.32
CA HIS A 299 -26.01 -4.62 -1.46
C HIS A 299 -26.74 -5.05 -0.18
N ARG A 300 -26.59 -4.33 0.94
CA ARG A 300 -27.37 -4.60 2.16
C ARG A 300 -28.87 -4.45 1.87
N PRO A 301 -29.72 -5.33 2.43
CA PRO A 301 -31.16 -5.12 2.42
C PRO A 301 -31.48 -3.77 3.09
N SER A 302 -32.38 -2.98 2.52
CA SER A 302 -32.96 -1.85 3.24
C SER A 302 -33.69 -2.40 4.46
N SER A 303 -33.53 -1.76 5.62
CA SER A 303 -34.21 -2.13 6.86
C SER A 303 -35.75 -2.13 6.75
N SER A 304 -36.31 -1.58 5.67
CA SER A 304 -37.73 -1.67 5.30
C SER A 304 -38.20 -3.06 4.89
N ASP A 305 -37.30 -3.95 4.46
CA ASP A 305 -37.69 -5.26 3.89
C ASP A 305 -37.72 -6.37 4.94
N SER A 306 -37.37 -6.05 6.18
CA SER A 306 -37.41 -6.96 7.34
C SER A 306 -38.65 -6.79 8.22
N ALA A 307 -39.56 -5.87 7.87
CA ALA A 307 -40.74 -5.52 8.67
C ALA A 307 -42.07 -5.88 7.97
N SER A 308 -42.18 -7.09 7.41
CA SER A 308 -43.48 -7.60 6.92
C SER A 308 -43.69 -9.11 7.05
N ASN A 309 -43.04 -9.75 8.03
CA ASN A 309 -43.27 -11.17 8.35
C ASN A 309 -44.21 -11.42 9.55
N ASP A 310 -45.10 -10.47 9.87
CA ASP A 310 -46.25 -10.73 10.73
C ASP A 310 -47.53 -10.67 9.88
N LEU A 311 -47.96 -11.83 9.36
CA LEU A 311 -49.35 -12.07 9.00
C LEU A 311 -49.85 -13.35 9.68
N PRO A 312 -51.06 -13.33 10.24
CA PRO A 312 -51.59 -14.41 11.07
C PRO A 312 -52.02 -15.63 10.24
N ILE A 313 -52.05 -16.77 10.92
CA ILE A 313 -52.38 -18.11 10.44
C ILE A 313 -53.82 -18.17 9.88
N GLY A 314 -53.97 -18.74 8.68
CA GLY A 314 -55.24 -19.15 8.03
C GLY A 314 -55.57 -18.30 6.79
N THR A 315 -55.62 -18.79 5.55
CA THR A 315 -56.58 -19.77 4.99
C THR A 315 -56.15 -20.14 3.56
N GLN A 316 -56.49 -21.33 3.06
CA GLN A 316 -56.17 -21.82 1.70
C GLN A 316 -56.86 -21.04 0.56
N LEU A 317 -56.22 -20.95 -0.64
CA LEU A 317 -56.66 -21.54 -1.93
C LEU A 317 -55.94 -21.00 -3.19
N SER A 318 -55.62 -21.95 -4.09
CA SER A 318 -55.57 -21.92 -5.58
C SER A 318 -54.48 -21.19 -6.40
N ASN A 319 -53.85 -22.01 -7.26
CA ASN A 319 -53.11 -21.79 -8.52
C ASN A 319 -53.24 -20.45 -9.26
N ALA A 320 -52.10 -19.91 -9.71
CA ALA A 320 -51.77 -19.64 -11.12
C ALA A 320 -50.30 -19.21 -11.24
N GLY A 321 -49.57 -19.77 -12.20
CA GLY A 321 -48.18 -19.42 -12.47
C GLY A 321 -48.02 -18.01 -13.02
N HIS A 322 -46.79 -17.49 -12.95
CA HIS A 322 -46.06 -16.76 -13.99
C HIS A 322 -44.62 -16.58 -13.48
N GLY A 323 -43.65 -16.91 -14.35
CA GLY A 323 -42.23 -16.84 -14.03
C GLY A 323 -41.80 -15.42 -13.63
N GLY A 324 -41.36 -15.28 -12.39
CA GLY A 324 -40.57 -14.16 -11.91
C GLY A 324 -39.30 -14.72 -11.30
N SER A 325 -38.14 -14.18 -11.68
CA SER A 325 -36.85 -14.54 -11.12
C SER A 325 -36.89 -14.40 -9.59
N ALA A 326 -36.98 -15.54 -8.89
CA ALA A 326 -36.96 -15.59 -7.45
C ALA A 326 -35.68 -14.89 -6.94
N GLY A 327 -35.88 -13.96 -6.01
CA GLY A 327 -34.89 -13.01 -5.54
C GLY A 327 -33.55 -13.66 -5.21
N GLN A 328 -32.52 -13.26 -5.94
CA GLN A 328 -31.15 -13.49 -5.52
C GLN A 328 -30.97 -12.64 -4.26
N LEU A 329 -31.08 -13.24 -3.07
CA LEU A 329 -30.68 -12.62 -1.81
C LEU A 329 -29.33 -11.95 -2.07
N LYS A 330 -29.23 -10.65 -1.79
CA LYS A 330 -27.97 -9.91 -1.96
C LYS A 330 -27.01 -10.37 -0.85
N ARG A 331 -26.22 -11.40 -1.16
CA ARG A 331 -25.30 -12.07 -0.22
C ARG A 331 -24.01 -11.27 -0.05
N ASP A 332 -23.38 -11.39 1.11
CA ASP A 332 -22.05 -10.82 1.39
C ASP A 332 -21.05 -11.34 0.35
N CYS A 333 -20.35 -10.42 -0.33
CA CYS A 333 -19.47 -10.80 -1.43
C CYS A 333 -18.25 -11.63 -0.99
N VAL A 334 -17.77 -11.43 0.24
CA VAL A 334 -16.67 -12.23 0.79
C VAL A 334 -17.16 -13.65 1.04
N GLU A 335 -18.34 -13.82 1.64
CA GLU A 335 -18.92 -15.15 1.87
C GLU A 335 -19.13 -15.92 0.56
N VAL A 336 -19.69 -15.27 -0.46
CA VAL A 336 -19.87 -15.90 -1.79
C VAL A 336 -18.54 -16.33 -2.39
N PHE A 337 -17.48 -15.53 -2.22
CA PHE A 337 -16.15 -15.89 -2.68
C PHE A 337 -15.56 -17.06 -1.91
N LEU A 338 -15.68 -17.08 -0.58
CA LEU A 338 -15.21 -18.19 0.25
C LEU A 338 -15.93 -19.51 -0.07
N GLU A 339 -17.24 -19.47 -0.37
CA GLU A 339 -17.98 -20.64 -0.87
C GLU A 339 -17.43 -21.14 -2.20
N ALA A 340 -17.04 -20.26 -3.11
CA ALA A 340 -16.40 -20.65 -4.36
C ALA A 340 -15.05 -21.33 -4.10
N LEU A 341 -14.24 -20.80 -3.17
CA LEU A 341 -12.98 -21.45 -2.79
C LEU A 341 -13.21 -22.84 -2.18
N ARG A 342 -14.21 -23.00 -1.30
CA ARG A 342 -14.56 -24.31 -0.72
C ARG A 342 -14.96 -25.34 -1.79
N ARG A 343 -15.69 -24.93 -2.83
CA ARG A 343 -16.05 -25.81 -3.94
C ARG A 343 -14.85 -26.28 -4.77
N GLU A 344 -13.78 -25.48 -4.83
CA GLU A 344 -12.51 -25.87 -5.45
C GLU A 344 -11.60 -26.70 -4.52
N GLY A 345 -12.09 -27.13 -3.35
CA GLY A 345 -11.34 -28.00 -2.43
C GLY A 345 -10.25 -27.27 -1.64
N VAL A 346 -10.44 -25.97 -1.34
CA VAL A 346 -9.45 -25.19 -0.57
C VAL A 346 -9.13 -25.79 0.81
N GLU A 347 -10.11 -26.46 1.44
CA GLU A 347 -9.97 -27.09 2.76
C GLU A 347 -9.05 -28.32 2.72
N ASP A 348 -8.98 -29.00 1.57
CA ASP A 348 -8.03 -30.09 1.34
C ASP A 348 -6.60 -29.55 1.26
N LEU A 349 -6.41 -28.37 0.67
CA LEU A 349 -5.11 -27.68 0.64
C LEU A 349 -4.68 -27.25 2.05
N GLU A 350 -5.61 -26.77 2.87
CA GLU A 350 -5.30 -26.44 4.27
C GLU A 350 -4.88 -27.67 5.07
N THR A 351 -5.62 -28.77 4.90
CA THR A 351 -5.35 -30.03 5.62
C THR A 351 -4.02 -30.65 5.19
N ARG A 352 -3.72 -30.63 3.88
CA ARG A 352 -2.52 -31.27 3.31
C ARG A 352 -1.26 -30.40 3.43
N ASP A 353 -1.38 -29.12 3.10
CA ASP A 353 -0.23 -28.22 2.88
C ASP A 353 -0.06 -27.19 4.02
N GLY A 354 -0.97 -27.21 5.01
CA GLY A 354 -0.95 -26.34 6.19
C GLY A 354 -1.48 -24.92 5.92
N GLY A 355 -2.06 -24.69 4.74
CA GLY A 355 -2.64 -23.40 4.34
C GLY A 355 -2.41 -23.09 2.86
N LEU A 356 -2.90 -21.92 2.45
CA LEU A 356 -2.77 -21.37 1.11
C LEU A 356 -1.53 -20.51 1.02
N ASP A 357 -0.69 -20.77 0.02
CA ASP A 357 0.39 -19.86 -0.33
C ASP A 357 -0.21 -18.61 -0.97
N VAL A 358 0.02 -17.45 -0.35
CA VAL A 358 -0.43 -16.15 -0.82
C VAL A 358 0.75 -15.21 -1.00
N GLY A 359 0.67 -14.32 -1.98
CA GLY A 359 1.75 -13.38 -2.27
C GLY A 359 1.31 -12.12 -2.99
N TRP A 360 2.15 -11.09 -2.92
CA TRP A 360 1.84 -9.77 -3.46
C TRP A 360 3.02 -9.23 -4.28
N GLU A 361 2.80 -9.06 -5.59
CA GLU A 361 3.76 -8.33 -6.43
C GLU A 361 3.86 -6.89 -5.93
N MET A 362 5.08 -6.38 -5.80
CA MET A 362 5.33 -5.09 -5.17
C MET A 362 6.17 -4.19 -6.06
N GLY A 363 5.80 -2.91 -6.11
CA GLY A 363 6.59 -1.84 -6.70
C GLY A 363 6.95 -0.82 -5.64
N ILE A 364 8.16 -0.28 -5.73
CA ILE A 364 8.66 0.78 -4.85
C ILE A 364 9.19 1.92 -5.70
N VAL A 365 8.89 3.15 -5.32
CA VAL A 365 9.37 4.39 -5.91
C VAL A 365 10.22 5.11 -4.90
N PHE A 366 11.40 5.55 -5.33
CA PHE A 366 12.36 6.26 -4.51
C PHE A 366 12.69 7.61 -5.12
N GLY A 367 13.06 8.57 -4.27
CA GLY A 367 13.71 9.80 -4.68
C GLY A 367 14.40 10.48 -3.49
N ARG A 368 15.31 11.39 -3.80
CA ARG A 368 16.11 12.12 -2.81
C ARG A 368 15.98 13.62 -2.97
N LYS A 369 15.83 14.34 -1.85
CA LYS A 369 15.91 15.80 -1.82
C LYS A 369 17.34 16.22 -2.15
N ARG A 370 17.50 17.23 -3.02
CA ARG A 370 18.82 17.74 -3.39
C ARG A 370 19.60 18.18 -2.16
N GLU A 371 20.89 17.91 -2.17
CA GLU A 371 21.84 18.55 -1.26
C GLU A 371 22.02 19.99 -1.74
N GLN A 372 21.61 20.98 -0.95
CA GLN A 372 21.99 22.36 -1.23
C GLN A 372 23.45 22.49 -0.81
N PHE A 373 24.36 22.60 -1.79
CA PHE A 373 25.68 23.13 -1.50
C PHE A 373 25.45 24.59 -1.15
N GLU A 374 25.55 24.93 0.14
CA GLU A 374 25.87 26.31 0.48
C GLU A 374 27.17 26.62 -0.25
N SER A 375 27.09 27.47 -1.28
CA SER A 375 28.26 28.14 -1.78
C SER A 375 28.80 28.93 -0.59
N TYR A 376 29.76 28.35 0.13
CA TYR A 376 30.65 29.15 0.94
C TYR A 376 31.27 30.12 -0.04
N GLY A 377 30.74 31.34 -0.05
CA GLY A 377 31.29 32.43 -0.84
C GLY A 377 32.78 32.47 -0.52
N GLU A 378 33.60 32.44 -1.56
CA GLU A 378 35.00 32.75 -1.44
C GLU A 378 35.09 34.06 -0.64
N CYS A 379 35.56 33.97 0.60
CA CYS A 379 36.12 35.12 1.30
C CYS A 379 37.37 35.49 0.51
N GLN A 380 37.21 36.40 -0.45
CA GLN A 380 38.29 37.17 -1.04
C GLN A 380 38.63 38.35 -0.14
#